data_AF-S7VA63-F1
#
_entry.id   AF-S7VA63-F1
#
_cell.length_a   1.000
_cell.length_b   1.000
_cell.length_c   1.000
_cell.angle_alpha   90.00
_cell.angle_beta   90.00
_cell.angle_gamma   90.00
#
_symmetry.space_group_name_H-M   'P 1'
#
loop_
_entity.id
_entity.type
_entity.pdbx_description
1 polymer ?
#
loop_
_entity_poly.entity_id
_entity_poly.type
_entity_poly.pdbx_seq_one_letter_code
_entity_poly.pdbx_strand_id
1 'polypeptide(L)'
;MKYQKSIYLLFIFTITILGSCDNGDNCLQQTWYEDADGDGFGNPNSTQLVCTAPSDYVSDNTDFDDDNATAYPGADEICDDNIDNNGDGEIDECGLIGKIVGVWTSNFGDPYTITSSFININGSIFEILVVGTDYVICRNSLLNSFNAGLYSKFVFTQLSTDKFYFCQPFYDSESQSYIENTTDPTNPNDLNNGCGSFSWVELTRD
;
A
#
# COMPACT_ATOMS: atom_id res chain seq x y z
N MET A 1 -67.66 62.58 -15.34
CA MET A 1 -67.78 61.12 -15.57
C MET A 1 -66.36 60.57 -15.64
N LYS A 2 -65.91 59.54 -14.93
CA LYS A 2 -66.54 58.52 -14.09
C LYS A 2 -65.40 57.76 -13.36
N TYR A 3 -65.60 57.49 -12.06
CA TYR A 3 -65.08 56.39 -11.21
C TYR A 3 -63.60 56.27 -10.76
N GLN A 4 -63.45 56.40 -9.42
CA GLN A 4 -62.46 55.72 -8.56
C GLN A 4 -62.48 54.20 -8.74
N LYS A 5 -61.33 53.54 -8.57
CA LYS A 5 -61.20 52.26 -7.83
C LYS A 5 -59.80 52.14 -7.20
N SER A 6 -59.76 52.11 -5.86
CA SER A 6 -58.59 51.67 -5.09
C SER A 6 -58.29 50.20 -5.36
N ILE A 7 -57.02 49.87 -5.61
CA ILE A 7 -56.50 48.50 -5.56
C ILE A 7 -55.39 48.50 -4.52
N TYR A 8 -55.63 47.76 -3.44
CA TYR A 8 -54.65 47.46 -2.40
C TYR A 8 -53.61 46.50 -2.99
N LEU A 9 -52.36 46.94 -3.08
CA LEU A 9 -51.24 46.08 -3.45
C LEU A 9 -50.72 45.40 -2.17
N LEU A 10 -51.09 44.12 -2.02
CA LEU A 10 -50.64 43.26 -0.93
C LEU A 10 -49.13 42.99 -1.10
N PHE A 11 -48.29 43.56 -0.25
CA PHE A 11 -46.88 43.17 -0.14
C PHE A 11 -46.81 41.81 0.54
N ILE A 12 -46.65 40.74 -0.24
CA ILE A 12 -46.30 39.42 0.29
C ILE A 12 -44.82 39.47 0.64
N PHE A 13 -44.52 39.71 1.90
CA PHE A 13 -43.19 39.50 2.47
C PHE A 13 -42.98 37.99 2.55
N THR A 14 -42.33 37.41 1.53
CA THR A 14 -41.82 36.05 1.64
C THR A 14 -40.73 36.06 2.68
N ILE A 15 -41.08 35.67 3.91
CA ILE A 15 -40.13 35.27 4.93
C ILE A 15 -39.40 34.06 4.36
N THR A 16 -38.23 34.30 3.77
CA THR A 16 -37.20 33.28 3.69
C THR A 16 -36.83 32.97 5.13
N ILE A 17 -37.27 31.82 5.61
CA ILE A 17 -36.74 31.22 6.83
C ILE A 17 -35.28 30.92 6.52
N LEU A 18 -34.39 31.87 6.81
CA LEU A 18 -33.05 31.50 7.21
C LEU A 18 -33.25 30.56 8.40
N GLY A 19 -32.74 29.34 8.30
CA GLY A 19 -32.67 28.44 9.44
C GLY A 19 -31.92 29.16 10.55
N SER A 20 -32.68 29.79 11.43
CA SER A 20 -32.18 30.33 12.68
C SER A 20 -31.95 29.11 13.54
N CYS A 21 -30.68 28.74 13.73
CA CYS A 21 -30.32 27.89 14.85
C CYS A 21 -30.81 28.63 16.11
N ASP A 22 -31.82 28.08 16.76
CA ASP A 22 -32.46 28.71 17.90
C ASP A 22 -31.46 28.78 19.06
N ASN A 23 -31.42 29.92 19.74
CA ASN A 23 -30.62 30.12 20.94
C ASN A 23 -31.23 29.26 22.05
N GLY A 24 -30.80 28.00 22.19
CA GLY A 24 -31.25 27.14 23.28
C GLY A 24 -31.19 25.63 23.08
N ASP A 25 -30.71 25.12 21.95
CA ASP A 25 -30.43 23.69 21.84
C ASP A 25 -29.11 23.37 22.53
N ASN A 26 -29.16 22.49 23.54
CA ASN A 26 -27.99 21.93 24.20
C ASN A 26 -27.30 20.96 23.23
N CYS A 27 -26.84 21.45 22.08
CA CYS A 27 -26.02 20.63 21.21
C CYS A 27 -24.76 20.29 21.99
N LEU A 28 -24.45 19.00 22.07
CA LEU A 28 -23.22 18.57 22.68
C LEU A 28 -22.11 18.94 21.70
N GLN A 29 -21.50 20.11 21.89
CA GLN A 29 -20.33 20.52 21.11
C GLN A 29 -19.22 19.49 21.36
N GLN A 30 -18.56 19.11 20.28
CA GLN A 30 -17.34 18.32 20.34
C GLN A 30 -16.27 19.00 19.49
N THR A 31 -15.03 18.67 19.80
CA THR A 31 -13.90 19.11 19.00
C THR A 31 -13.86 18.28 17.72
N TRP A 32 -13.77 18.98 16.60
CA TRP A 32 -13.49 18.41 15.28
C TRP A 32 -12.10 18.88 14.85
N TYR A 33 -11.42 18.07 14.06
CA TYR A 33 -10.03 18.22 13.64
C TYR A 33 -9.98 18.28 12.11
N GLU A 34 -9.20 19.22 11.54
CA GLU A 34 -9.09 19.40 10.09
C GLU A 34 -8.42 18.17 9.45
N ASP A 35 -9.03 17.64 8.39
CA ASP A 35 -8.54 16.52 7.56
C ASP A 35 -8.16 17.13 6.20
N ALA A 36 -6.92 17.61 6.09
CA ALA A 36 -6.49 18.48 4.99
C ALA A 36 -6.15 17.71 3.71
N ASP A 37 -5.69 16.46 3.83
CA ASP A 37 -5.32 15.59 2.72
C ASP A 37 -6.40 14.56 2.35
N GLY A 38 -7.41 14.38 3.21
CA GLY A 38 -8.61 13.61 2.95
C GLY A 38 -8.49 12.11 3.23
N ASP A 39 -7.59 11.69 4.13
CA ASP A 39 -7.43 10.29 4.51
C ASP A 39 -8.40 9.82 5.63
N GLY A 40 -9.09 10.75 6.27
CA GLY A 40 -10.06 10.51 7.33
C GLY A 40 -9.52 10.63 8.75
N PHE A 41 -8.26 11.03 8.91
CA PHE A 41 -7.61 11.40 10.17
C PHE A 41 -7.47 12.92 10.24
N GLY A 42 -7.37 13.48 11.44
CA GLY A 42 -7.45 14.93 11.62
C GLY A 42 -6.32 15.52 12.45
N ASN A 43 -5.94 16.75 12.11
CA ASN A 43 -4.88 17.51 12.76
C ASN A 43 -5.23 17.87 14.21
N PRO A 44 -4.51 17.36 15.24
CA PRO A 44 -4.75 17.74 16.63
C PRO A 44 -4.52 19.24 16.92
N ASN A 45 -3.79 19.95 16.06
CA ASN A 45 -3.48 21.37 16.17
C ASN A 45 -4.45 22.30 15.41
N SER A 46 -5.28 21.77 14.51
CA SER A 46 -6.28 22.54 13.76
C SER A 46 -7.69 22.08 14.13
N THR A 47 -8.36 22.83 15.01
CA THR A 47 -9.60 22.37 15.66
C THR A 47 -10.76 23.36 15.56
N GLN A 48 -11.98 22.82 15.59
CA GLN A 48 -13.21 23.59 15.73
C GLN A 48 -14.14 22.95 16.77
N LEU A 49 -14.68 23.76 17.70
CA LEU A 49 -15.66 23.32 18.70
C LEU A 49 -17.08 23.67 18.24
N VAL A 50 -17.76 22.69 17.63
CA VAL A 50 -19.09 22.89 17.02
C VAL A 50 -19.98 21.66 17.19
N CYS A 51 -21.28 21.81 16.92
CA CYS A 51 -22.27 20.74 17.10
C CYS A 51 -22.14 19.61 16.06
N THR A 52 -21.71 19.94 14.84
CA THR A 52 -21.67 19.04 13.68
C THR A 52 -20.36 19.23 12.95
N ALA A 53 -19.81 18.17 12.35
CA ALA A 53 -18.59 18.24 11.55
C ALA A 53 -18.69 19.34 10.48
N PRO A 54 -17.76 20.30 10.46
CA PRO A 54 -17.51 21.12 9.28
C PRO A 54 -17.10 20.25 8.07
N SER A 55 -17.12 20.84 6.86
CA SER A 55 -16.47 20.21 5.70
C SER A 55 -14.99 20.05 5.99
N ASP A 56 -14.39 18.92 5.61
CA ASP A 56 -12.96 18.64 5.74
C ASP A 56 -12.49 18.60 7.21
N TYR A 57 -13.39 18.17 8.10
CA TYR A 57 -13.10 17.97 9.52
C TYR A 57 -13.65 16.63 10.00
N VAL A 58 -12.85 15.88 10.74
CA VAL A 58 -13.18 14.58 11.33
C VAL A 58 -13.12 14.63 12.86
N SER A 59 -13.70 13.62 13.52
CA SER A 59 -13.66 13.53 14.99
C SER A 59 -12.38 12.87 15.51
N ASP A 60 -11.66 12.17 14.62
CA ASP A 60 -10.36 11.59 14.90
C ASP A 60 -9.30 12.70 14.93
N ASN A 61 -8.28 12.56 15.77
CA ASN A 61 -7.25 13.56 15.98
C ASN A 61 -5.83 12.99 15.95
N THR A 62 -5.69 11.85 15.30
CA THR A 62 -4.48 11.03 15.39
C THR A 62 -3.53 11.21 14.19
N ASP A 63 -3.87 12.08 13.25
CA ASP A 63 -3.00 12.40 12.12
C ASP A 63 -1.66 13.00 12.58
N PHE A 64 -0.57 12.51 11.98
CA PHE A 64 0.79 12.97 12.22
C PHE A 64 1.40 13.73 11.03
N ASP A 65 0.77 13.68 9.84
CA ASP A 65 1.21 14.37 8.62
C ASP A 65 0.03 14.77 7.72
N ASP A 66 -0.66 15.87 8.08
CA ASP A 66 -1.87 16.36 7.38
C ASP A 66 -1.66 16.83 5.92
N ASP A 67 -0.44 16.76 5.40
CA ASP A 67 -0.12 17.08 4.01
C ASP A 67 -0.01 15.79 3.15
N ASN A 68 -0.17 14.59 3.74
CA ASN A 68 0.11 13.31 3.12
C ASN A 68 -0.92 12.21 3.47
N ALA A 69 -1.91 12.03 2.58
CA ALA A 69 -2.99 11.06 2.72
C ALA A 69 -2.58 9.57 2.76
N THR A 70 -1.28 9.27 2.77
CA THR A 70 -0.73 7.92 2.93
C THR A 70 -0.02 7.72 4.27
N ALA A 71 -0.01 8.73 5.14
CA ALA A 71 0.75 8.74 6.37
C ALA A 71 -0.19 9.02 7.56
N TYR A 72 -0.81 7.96 8.07
CA TYR A 72 -1.77 8.02 9.17
C TYR A 72 -1.68 6.79 10.07
N PRO A 73 -2.14 6.86 11.33
CA PRO A 73 -2.01 5.75 12.26
C PRO A 73 -2.63 4.44 11.76
N GLY A 74 -1.76 3.43 11.59
CA GLY A 74 -2.16 2.12 11.12
C GLY A 74 -2.41 2.01 9.60
N ALA A 75 -1.88 2.93 8.79
CA ALA A 75 -1.80 2.76 7.34
C ALA A 75 -1.00 1.49 6.97
N ASP A 76 -1.19 1.00 5.74
CA ASP A 76 -0.29 -0.01 5.18
C ASP A 76 1.01 0.70 4.74
N GLU A 77 2.17 0.10 5.02
CA GLU A 77 3.45 0.61 4.55
C GLU A 77 3.54 0.63 3.01
N ILE A 78 3.99 1.76 2.46
CA ILE A 78 4.30 1.93 1.05
C ILE A 78 5.81 1.73 0.89
N CYS A 79 6.18 0.61 0.31
CA CYS A 79 7.58 0.21 0.26
C CYS A 79 8.49 1.15 -0.55
N ASP A 80 9.63 1.46 0.07
CA ASP A 80 10.73 2.22 -0.50
C ASP A 80 10.32 3.67 -0.89
N ASP A 81 9.33 4.25 -0.20
CA ASP A 81 9.00 5.69 -0.30
C ASP A 81 9.71 6.53 0.77
N ASN A 82 10.38 5.87 1.72
CA ASN A 82 11.15 6.45 2.81
C ASN A 82 10.27 7.30 3.76
N ILE A 83 9.01 6.91 3.93
CA ILE A 83 8.03 7.46 4.87
C ILE A 83 7.68 6.38 5.90
N ASP A 84 7.38 6.80 7.13
CA ASP A 84 6.70 5.96 8.13
C ASP A 84 5.21 6.13 7.87
N ASN A 85 4.59 5.23 7.11
CA ASN A 85 3.19 5.41 6.72
C ASN A 85 2.24 5.16 7.88
N ASN A 86 2.59 4.23 8.78
CA ASN A 86 1.68 3.74 9.81
C ASN A 86 1.86 4.42 11.20
N GLY A 87 2.93 5.20 11.38
CA GLY A 87 3.24 5.95 12.60
C GLY A 87 3.82 5.12 13.73
N ASP A 88 4.42 3.95 13.47
CA ASP A 88 5.04 3.10 14.49
C ASP A 88 6.50 3.46 14.80
N GLY A 89 7.07 4.40 14.04
CA GLY A 89 8.41 4.94 14.23
C GLY A 89 9.51 4.20 13.47
N GLU A 90 9.17 3.18 12.70
CA GLU A 90 10.07 2.55 11.74
C GLU A 90 9.72 3.07 10.31
N ILE A 91 10.61 2.88 9.33
CA ILE A 91 10.41 3.33 7.94
C ILE A 91 10.55 2.13 7.00
N ASP A 92 9.57 1.95 6.10
CA ASP A 92 9.56 0.93 5.05
C ASP A 92 9.62 -0.53 5.58
N GLU A 93 8.78 -0.90 6.55
CA GLU A 93 8.68 -2.23 7.23
C GLU A 93 8.10 -3.33 6.31
N CYS A 94 8.14 -3.10 5.01
CA CYS A 94 7.80 -4.09 4.02
C CYS A 94 8.69 -5.33 4.19
N GLY A 95 8.09 -6.41 4.67
CA GLY A 95 8.67 -7.73 4.50
C GLY A 95 8.99 -7.99 3.02
N LEU A 96 9.88 -8.95 2.73
CA LEU A 96 10.37 -9.23 1.37
C LEU A 96 9.30 -9.16 0.28
N ILE A 97 8.13 -9.77 0.50
CA ILE A 97 7.01 -9.78 -0.45
C ILE A 97 6.56 -8.36 -0.84
N GLY A 98 6.44 -7.43 0.11
CA GLY A 98 6.05 -6.05 -0.19
C GLY A 98 7.01 -5.39 -1.17
N LYS A 99 8.31 -5.67 -1.03
CA LYS A 99 9.37 -5.08 -1.88
C LYS A 99 9.44 -5.70 -3.28
N ILE A 100 9.10 -6.98 -3.44
CA ILE A 100 9.27 -7.70 -4.72
C ILE A 100 7.99 -7.87 -5.54
N VAL A 101 6.81 -7.65 -4.97
CA VAL A 101 5.53 -7.75 -5.72
C VAL A 101 5.51 -6.73 -6.84
N GLY A 102 5.12 -7.18 -8.04
CA GLY A 102 5.07 -6.33 -9.23
C GLY A 102 5.26 -7.10 -10.52
N VAL A 103 5.29 -6.34 -11.60
CA VAL A 103 5.66 -6.81 -12.94
C VAL A 103 7.07 -6.32 -13.22
N TRP A 104 7.93 -7.23 -13.69
CA TRP A 104 9.34 -6.96 -13.87
C TRP A 104 9.84 -7.57 -15.17
N THR A 105 10.89 -6.98 -15.74
CA THR A 105 11.61 -7.51 -16.88
C THR A 105 13.05 -7.82 -16.49
N SER A 106 13.55 -9.00 -16.85
CA SER A 106 14.95 -9.35 -16.60
C SER A 106 15.92 -8.62 -17.54
N ASN A 107 17.19 -8.57 -17.17
CA ASN A 107 18.27 -8.15 -18.08
C ASN A 107 18.40 -9.01 -19.36
N PHE A 108 17.69 -10.13 -19.45
CA PHE A 108 17.58 -10.97 -20.65
C PHE A 108 16.30 -10.72 -21.46
N GLY A 109 15.39 -9.88 -20.96
CA GLY A 109 14.10 -9.56 -21.58
C GLY A 109 12.98 -10.55 -21.28
N ASP A 110 13.16 -11.45 -20.31
CA ASP A 110 12.11 -12.37 -19.87
C ASP A 110 11.15 -11.64 -18.91
N PRO A 111 9.82 -11.85 -19.05
CA PRO A 111 8.83 -11.23 -18.19
C PRO A 111 8.64 -12.01 -16.88
N TYR A 112 8.49 -11.27 -15.79
CA TYR A 112 8.25 -11.76 -14.43
C TYR A 112 7.00 -11.10 -13.87
N THR A 113 6.18 -11.89 -13.19
CA THR A 113 5.08 -11.37 -12.38
C THR A 113 5.18 -11.99 -11.00
N ILE A 114 5.39 -11.16 -9.99
CA ILE A 114 5.49 -11.58 -8.59
C ILE A 114 4.26 -11.07 -7.85
N THR A 115 3.57 -11.97 -7.18
CA THR A 115 2.44 -11.67 -6.29
C THR A 115 2.76 -12.13 -4.88
N SER A 116 1.88 -11.85 -3.92
CA SER A 116 2.01 -12.35 -2.56
C SER A 116 1.92 -13.89 -2.44
N SER A 117 1.51 -14.58 -3.51
CA SER A 117 1.25 -16.02 -3.49
C SER A 117 2.01 -16.83 -4.54
N PHE A 118 2.52 -16.20 -5.60
CA PHE A 118 3.30 -16.90 -6.61
C PHE A 118 4.27 -15.98 -7.36
N ILE A 119 5.29 -16.61 -7.95
CA ILE A 119 6.18 -16.02 -8.96
C ILE A 119 5.86 -16.69 -10.30
N ASN A 120 5.64 -15.89 -11.35
CA ASN A 120 5.53 -16.35 -12.73
C ASN A 120 6.77 -15.89 -13.50
N ILE A 121 7.51 -16.84 -14.06
CA ILE A 121 8.70 -16.61 -14.88
C ILE A 121 8.42 -17.16 -16.27
N ASN A 122 8.20 -16.28 -17.25
CA ASN A 122 7.94 -16.67 -18.64
C ASN A 122 6.91 -17.82 -18.80
N GLY A 123 5.83 -17.77 -18.01
CA GLY A 123 4.75 -18.76 -18.00
C GLY A 123 4.91 -19.93 -17.02
N SER A 124 6.06 -20.08 -16.37
CA SER A 124 6.26 -21.08 -15.30
C SER A 124 5.87 -20.50 -13.95
N ILE A 125 4.97 -21.18 -13.24
CA ILE A 125 4.40 -20.69 -11.97
C ILE A 125 5.05 -21.39 -10.78
N PHE A 126 5.44 -20.62 -9.78
CA PHE A 126 6.05 -21.05 -8.53
C PHE A 126 5.22 -20.54 -7.35
N GLU A 127 4.48 -21.43 -6.70
CA GLU A 127 3.57 -21.12 -5.58
C GLU A 127 4.38 -20.92 -4.30
N ILE A 128 4.31 -19.73 -3.69
CA ILE A 128 5.09 -19.36 -2.49
C ILE A 128 4.56 -20.13 -1.28
N LEU A 129 5.47 -20.80 -0.56
CA LEU A 129 5.16 -21.55 0.66
C LEU A 129 5.79 -20.94 1.91
N VAL A 130 7.02 -20.43 1.77
CA VAL A 130 7.80 -19.84 2.87
C VAL A 130 8.38 -18.53 2.39
N VAL A 131 8.31 -17.52 3.26
CA VAL A 131 8.94 -16.21 3.06
C VAL A 131 10.00 -16.05 4.16
N GLY A 132 11.25 -15.96 3.74
CA GLY A 132 12.38 -15.57 4.58
C GLY A 132 12.65 -14.06 4.48
N THR A 133 13.75 -13.63 5.07
CA THR A 133 14.21 -12.22 5.03
C THR A 133 14.56 -11.76 3.62
N ASP A 134 15.19 -12.64 2.85
CA ASP A 134 15.79 -12.37 1.54
C ASP A 134 15.56 -13.53 0.57
N TYR A 135 14.65 -14.46 0.89
CA TYR A 135 14.32 -15.58 0.03
C TYR A 135 12.86 -15.98 0.12
N VAL A 136 12.38 -16.70 -0.90
CA VAL A 136 11.15 -17.49 -0.83
C VAL A 136 11.44 -18.93 -1.20
N ILE A 137 10.70 -19.86 -0.57
CA ILE A 137 10.63 -21.25 -1.02
C ILE A 137 9.27 -21.47 -1.65
N CYS A 138 9.28 -22.04 -2.85
CA CYS A 138 8.11 -22.25 -3.66
C CYS A 138 7.92 -23.73 -3.99
N ARG A 139 6.68 -24.11 -4.26
CA ARG A 139 6.35 -25.33 -4.99
C ARG A 139 6.09 -24.99 -6.45
N ASN A 140 6.76 -25.69 -7.35
CA ASN A 140 6.55 -25.55 -8.78
C ASN A 140 5.14 -26.05 -9.12
N SER A 141 4.35 -25.25 -9.83
CA SER A 141 2.98 -25.62 -10.19
C SER A 141 2.94 -26.97 -10.93
N LEU A 142 1.91 -27.76 -10.67
CA LEU A 142 1.68 -29.02 -11.38
C LEU A 142 1.41 -28.82 -12.88
N LEU A 143 1.12 -27.59 -13.29
CA LEU A 143 0.89 -27.21 -14.68
C LEU A 143 2.17 -26.82 -15.42
N ASN A 144 3.31 -26.68 -14.73
CA ASN A 144 4.58 -26.36 -15.37
C ASN A 144 5.02 -27.51 -16.29
N SER A 145 5.62 -27.16 -17.43
CA SER A 145 6.14 -28.16 -18.37
C SER A 145 7.37 -28.91 -17.83
N PHE A 146 8.08 -28.31 -16.86
CA PHE A 146 9.29 -28.85 -16.26
C PHE A 146 9.22 -28.76 -14.74
N ASN A 147 9.84 -29.74 -14.06
CA ASN A 147 9.99 -29.78 -12.60
C ASN A 147 8.68 -29.60 -11.83
N ALA A 148 7.56 -30.02 -12.40
CA ALA A 148 6.22 -29.87 -11.82
C ALA A 148 6.13 -30.58 -10.46
N GLY A 149 5.62 -29.88 -9.44
CA GLY A 149 5.44 -30.40 -8.09
C GLY A 149 6.72 -30.48 -7.23
N LEU A 150 7.90 -30.22 -7.81
CA LEU A 150 9.16 -30.07 -7.09
C LEU A 150 9.24 -28.70 -6.40
N TYR A 151 10.26 -28.51 -5.57
CA TYR A 151 10.48 -27.30 -4.80
C TYR A 151 11.63 -26.47 -5.37
N SER A 152 11.44 -25.17 -5.34
CA SER A 152 12.44 -24.17 -5.74
C SER A 152 12.67 -23.17 -4.62
N LYS A 153 13.87 -22.62 -4.53
CA LYS A 153 14.18 -21.48 -3.67
C LYS A 153 14.64 -20.32 -4.55
N PHE A 154 14.10 -19.14 -4.30
CA PHE A 154 14.54 -17.89 -4.90
C PHE A 154 15.11 -17.00 -3.82
N VAL A 155 16.31 -16.46 -4.05
CA VAL A 155 17.01 -15.53 -3.16
C VAL A 155 17.09 -14.18 -3.85
N PHE A 156 16.95 -13.10 -3.10
CA PHE A 156 16.89 -11.73 -3.58
C PHE A 156 17.99 -10.91 -2.91
N THR A 157 18.54 -9.94 -3.64
CA THR A 157 19.52 -9.02 -3.07
C THR A 157 19.46 -7.65 -3.73
N GLN A 158 20.02 -6.66 -3.05
CA GLN A 158 20.05 -5.25 -3.46
C GLN A 158 18.65 -4.77 -3.89
N LEU A 159 17.67 -5.00 -3.00
CA LEU A 159 16.29 -4.56 -3.20
C LEU A 159 16.23 -3.03 -3.29
N SER A 160 15.49 -2.54 -4.27
CA SER A 160 15.08 -1.15 -4.42
C SER A 160 13.75 -1.10 -5.17
N THR A 161 13.08 0.04 -5.14
CA THR A 161 11.75 0.25 -5.71
C THR A 161 11.65 -0.25 -7.16
N ASP A 162 12.64 0.08 -7.99
CA ASP A 162 12.59 -0.16 -9.43
C ASP A 162 13.54 -1.27 -9.91
N LYS A 163 14.33 -1.85 -9.01
CA LYS A 163 15.34 -2.83 -9.38
C LYS A 163 15.75 -3.73 -8.23
N PHE A 164 15.99 -4.99 -8.54
CA PHE A 164 16.73 -5.89 -7.65
C PHE A 164 17.40 -7.02 -8.43
N TYR A 165 18.14 -7.86 -7.71
CA TYR A 165 18.73 -9.07 -8.27
C TYR A 165 18.11 -10.30 -7.63
N PHE A 166 17.83 -11.32 -8.44
CA PHE A 166 17.35 -12.60 -7.95
C PHE A 166 18.24 -13.76 -8.43
N CYS A 167 18.26 -14.82 -7.63
CA CYS A 167 18.96 -16.07 -7.89
C CYS A 167 18.05 -17.24 -7.55
N GLN A 168 18.11 -18.33 -8.31
CA GLN A 168 17.42 -19.58 -7.99
C GLN A 168 18.45 -20.67 -7.63
N PRO A 169 18.95 -20.70 -6.37
CA PRO A 169 19.97 -21.69 -5.98
C PRO A 169 19.45 -23.13 -5.93
N PHE A 170 18.12 -23.33 -5.88
CA PHE A 170 17.47 -24.64 -5.91
C PHE A 170 16.29 -24.59 -6.90
N TYR A 171 16.22 -25.48 -7.88
CA TYR A 171 15.23 -25.42 -8.97
C TYR A 171 14.47 -26.74 -9.25
N ASP A 172 14.83 -27.83 -8.57
CA ASP A 172 14.30 -29.18 -8.78
C ASP A 172 14.37 -30.05 -7.51
N SER A 173 14.28 -29.45 -6.33
CA SER A 173 14.38 -30.22 -5.09
C SER A 173 13.12 -31.06 -4.85
N GLU A 174 13.27 -32.32 -4.47
CA GLU A 174 12.14 -33.18 -4.08
C GLU A 174 11.60 -32.85 -2.68
N SER A 175 12.29 -32.04 -1.88
CA SER A 175 11.96 -31.79 -0.48
C SER A 175 12.17 -30.33 -0.06
N GLN A 176 11.09 -29.67 0.37
CA GLN A 176 11.17 -28.36 1.03
C GLN A 176 12.13 -28.39 2.23
N SER A 177 12.02 -29.41 3.08
CA SER A 177 12.86 -29.54 4.27
C SER A 177 14.34 -29.69 3.92
N TYR A 178 14.66 -30.31 2.79
CA TYR A 178 16.04 -30.36 2.30
C TYR A 178 16.55 -28.94 1.98
N ILE A 179 15.78 -28.12 1.27
CA ILE A 179 16.14 -26.73 0.98
C ILE A 179 16.39 -25.94 2.27
N GLU A 180 15.47 -26.04 3.23
CA GLU A 180 15.55 -25.29 4.51
C GLU A 180 16.79 -25.65 5.35
N ASN A 181 17.27 -26.89 5.25
CA ASN A 181 18.39 -27.38 6.04
C ASN A 181 19.71 -27.44 5.27
N THR A 182 19.71 -27.07 3.98
CA THR A 182 20.92 -27.02 3.16
C THR A 182 21.52 -25.62 3.20
N THR A 183 22.85 -25.55 3.31
CA THR A 183 23.57 -24.27 3.24
C THR A 183 23.31 -23.59 1.91
N ASP A 184 22.89 -22.34 1.97
CA ASP A 184 22.68 -21.50 0.79
C ASP A 184 24.03 -21.19 0.11
N PRO A 185 24.20 -21.52 -1.19
CA PRO A 185 25.44 -21.26 -1.91
C PRO A 185 25.57 -19.81 -2.41
N THR A 186 24.59 -18.95 -2.14
CA THR A 186 24.57 -17.59 -2.67
C THR A 186 25.52 -16.64 -1.94
N ASN A 187 26.04 -15.67 -2.68
CA ASN A 187 26.83 -14.55 -2.18
C ASN A 187 26.26 -13.24 -2.76
N PRO A 188 25.51 -12.45 -1.96
CA PRO A 188 24.89 -11.21 -2.44
C PRO A 188 25.89 -10.10 -2.82
N ASN A 189 27.15 -10.23 -2.39
CA ASN A 189 28.21 -9.25 -2.69
C ASN A 189 28.97 -9.55 -4.00
N ASP A 190 28.68 -10.68 -4.67
CA ASP A 190 29.26 -11.03 -5.97
C ASP A 190 28.14 -11.25 -6.99
N LEU A 191 27.75 -10.19 -7.70
CA LEU A 191 26.68 -10.29 -8.69
C LEU A 191 27.03 -11.16 -9.91
N ASN A 192 28.32 -11.42 -10.16
CA ASN A 192 28.76 -12.14 -11.36
C ASN A 192 28.88 -13.66 -11.12
N ASN A 193 29.18 -14.10 -9.90
CA ASN A 193 29.34 -15.53 -9.58
C ASN A 193 28.63 -15.97 -8.29
N GLY A 194 27.96 -15.04 -7.61
CA GLY A 194 27.34 -15.28 -6.31
C GLY A 194 26.00 -16.01 -6.37
N CYS A 195 25.50 -16.43 -7.52
CA CYS A 195 24.34 -17.31 -7.62
C CYS A 195 24.80 -18.77 -7.73
N GLY A 196 25.53 -19.29 -6.73
CA GLY A 196 26.05 -20.67 -6.76
C GLY A 196 27.04 -20.92 -7.90
N SER A 197 27.93 -19.97 -8.18
CA SER A 197 28.87 -19.91 -9.33
C SER A 197 28.27 -19.37 -10.63
N PHE A 198 27.01 -18.95 -10.63
CA PHE A 198 26.37 -18.24 -11.74
C PHE A 198 26.19 -16.75 -11.41
N SER A 199 25.93 -15.95 -12.45
CA SER A 199 25.54 -14.55 -12.27
C SER A 199 24.12 -14.45 -11.73
N TRP A 200 23.87 -13.42 -10.94
CA TRP A 200 22.52 -13.05 -10.55
C TRP A 200 21.77 -12.50 -11.75
N VAL A 201 20.45 -12.66 -11.75
CA VAL A 201 19.56 -12.08 -12.76
C VAL A 201 19.06 -10.75 -12.22
N GLU A 202 19.26 -9.67 -12.96
CA GLU A 202 18.72 -8.36 -12.62
C GLU A 202 17.28 -8.27 -13.12
N LEU A 203 16.37 -7.78 -12.27
CA LEU A 203 14.99 -7.45 -12.62
C LEU A 203 14.79 -5.95 -12.49
N THR A 204 14.21 -5.34 -13.52
CA THR A 204 13.81 -3.92 -13.54
C THR A 204 12.29 -3.84 -13.62
N ARG A 205 11.68 -2.90 -12.89
CA ARG A 205 10.23 -2.71 -12.85
C ARG A 205 9.72 -2.20 -14.20
N ASP A 206 8.55 -2.71 -14.63
CA ASP A 206 7.85 -2.30 -15.86
C ASP A 206 7.05 -1.00 -15.69
#